data_AF-A0A7L1AFI0-F1
#
_entry.id   AF-A0A7L1AFI0-F1
#
_cell.length_a   1.000
_cell.length_b   1.000
_cell.length_c   1.000
_cell.angle_alpha   90.00
_cell.angle_beta   90.00
_cell.angle_gamma   90.00
#
_symmetry.space_group_name_H-M   'P 1'
#
loop_
_entity.id
_entity.type
_entity.pdbx_description
1 polymer ?
#
loop_
_entity_poly.entity_id
_entity_poly.type
_entity_poly.pdbx_seq_one_letter_code
_entity_poly.pdbx_strand_id
1 'polypeptide(L)'
;VECSSAAEALAAAGAGADIVLLDNLAPQELHAAAAQVKAAHPGVTVEASGGIVLGTLPQFLGPHIDVVSMGCLTHSAPALDFALRV
;
A
#
# COMPACT_ATOMS: atom_id res chain seq x y z
N VAL A 1 10.65 1.69 -3.78
CA VAL A 1 10.64 3.01 -4.44
C VAL A 1 9.23 3.54 -4.45
N GLU A 2 9.02 4.78 -4.03
CA GLU A 2 7.71 5.44 -4.04
C GLU A 2 7.35 5.91 -5.45
N CYS A 3 6.11 5.65 -5.86
CA CYS A 3 5.59 5.93 -7.18
C CYS A 3 4.15 6.45 -7.07
N SER A 4 3.87 7.51 -7.81
CA SER A 4 2.57 8.19 -7.86
C SER A 4 1.75 7.79 -9.10
N SER A 5 2.29 6.91 -9.94
CA SER A 5 1.63 6.42 -11.16
C SER A 5 2.11 5.02 -11.56
N ALA A 6 1.31 4.33 -12.38
CA ALA A 6 1.68 3.03 -12.94
C ALA A 6 2.96 3.08 -13.81
N ALA A 7 3.17 4.19 -14.53
CA ALA A 7 4.35 4.36 -15.38
C ALA A 7 5.64 4.45 -14.56
N GLU A 8 5.62 5.21 -13.46
CA GLU A 8 6.73 5.28 -12.51
C GLU A 8 7.01 3.93 -11.86
N ALA A 9 5.94 3.23 -11.45
CA ALA A 9 6.03 1.91 -10.84
C ALA A 9 6.69 0.88 -11.77
N LEU A 10 6.30 0.86 -13.05
CA LEU A 10 6.90 -0.01 -14.07
C LEU A 10 8.35 0.37 -14.35
N ALA A 11 8.68 1.66 -14.42
CA ALA A 11 10.04 2.11 -14.61
C ALA A 11 10.94 1.71 -13.42
N ALA A 12 10.45 1.86 -12.19
CA ALA A 12 11.15 1.47 -10.97
C ALA A 12 11.38 -0.05 -10.92
N ALA A 13 10.35 -0.84 -11.22
CA ALA A 13 10.47 -2.30 -11.30
C ALA A 13 11.47 -2.73 -12.39
N GLY A 14 11.42 -2.12 -13.57
CA GLY A 14 12.36 -2.36 -14.66
C GLY A 14 13.81 -1.96 -14.36
N ALA A 15 14.00 -0.98 -13.48
CA ALA A 15 15.31 -0.56 -12.97
C ALA A 15 15.84 -1.46 -11.83
N GLY A 16 15.08 -2.49 -11.41
CA GLY A 16 15.51 -3.46 -10.40
C GLY A 16 15.07 -3.14 -8.98
N ALA A 17 14.01 -2.34 -8.79
CA ALA A 17 13.43 -2.15 -7.45
C ALA A 17 12.76 -3.44 -6.94
N ASP A 18 13.14 -3.90 -5.74
CA ASP A 18 12.52 -5.07 -5.10
C ASP A 18 11.09 -4.80 -4.62
N ILE A 19 10.84 -3.56 -4.17
CA ILE A 19 9.56 -3.11 -3.64
C ILE A 19 9.16 -1.81 -4.33
N VAL A 20 7.92 -1.75 -4.80
CA VAL A 20 7.29 -0.53 -5.32
C VAL A 20 6.14 -0.14 -4.41
N LEU A 21 6.18 1.11 -3.95
CA LEU A 21 5.18 1.73 -3.10
C LEU A 21 4.29 2.62 -3.97
N LEU A 22 3.02 2.24 -4.09
CA LEU A 22 1.99 3.02 -4.77
C LEU A 22 1.37 3.99 -3.77
N ASP A 23 1.72 5.27 -3.88
CA ASP A 23 1.31 6.29 -2.93
C ASP A 23 0.12 7.12 -3.45
N ASN A 24 -0.89 7.31 -2.59
CA ASN A 24 -2.06 8.17 -2.80
C ASN A 24 -2.87 7.86 -4.09
N LEU A 25 -2.81 6.62 -4.59
CA LEU A 25 -3.63 6.18 -5.72
C LEU A 25 -5.05 5.83 -5.28
N ALA A 26 -6.03 6.15 -6.13
CA ALA A 26 -7.40 5.69 -5.94
C ALA A 26 -7.46 4.15 -6.04
N PRO A 27 -8.37 3.46 -5.33
CA PRO A 27 -8.40 1.99 -5.31
C PRO A 27 -8.42 1.33 -6.69
N GLN A 28 -9.21 1.85 -7.63
CA GLN A 28 -9.27 1.30 -9.00
C GLN A 28 -7.94 1.44 -9.75
N GLU A 29 -7.29 2.59 -9.61
CA GLU A 29 -6.00 2.87 -10.25
C GLU A 29 -4.89 2.05 -9.60
N LEU A 30 -4.91 1.92 -8.28
CA LEU A 30 -3.98 1.11 -7.50
C LEU A 30 -4.02 -0.36 -7.94
N HIS A 31 -5.22 -0.96 -8.05
CA HIS A 31 -5.35 -2.35 -8.51
C HIS A 31 -4.89 -2.53 -9.95
N ALA A 32 -5.20 -1.58 -10.83
CA ALA A 32 -4.74 -1.63 -12.22
C ALA A 32 -3.20 -1.52 -12.31
N ALA A 33 -2.59 -0.59 -11.57
CA ALA A 33 -1.15 -0.40 -11.51
C ALA A 33 -0.44 -1.64 -10.93
N ALA A 34 -0.96 -2.18 -9.82
CA ALA A 34 -0.42 -3.39 -9.19
C ALA A 34 -0.48 -4.60 -10.12
N ALA A 35 -1.59 -4.79 -10.83
CA ALA A 35 -1.72 -5.86 -11.82
C ALA A 35 -0.70 -5.73 -12.96
N GLN A 36 -0.47 -4.52 -13.46
CA GLN A 36 0.54 -4.26 -14.50
C GLN A 36 1.96 -4.55 -14.00
N VAL A 37 2.30 -4.08 -12.81
CA VAL A 37 3.62 -4.33 -12.20
C VAL A 37 3.83 -5.82 -11.97
N LYS A 38 2.86 -6.53 -11.40
CA LYS A 38 2.96 -7.99 -11.17
C LYS A 38 3.02 -8.79 -12.47
N ALA A 39 2.34 -8.35 -13.52
CA ALA A 39 2.38 -9.01 -14.83
C ALA A 39 3.75 -8.85 -15.51
N ALA A 40 4.37 -7.66 -15.42
CA ALA A 40 5.68 -7.40 -16.00
C ALA A 40 6.83 -7.94 -15.13
N HIS A 41 6.69 -7.85 -13.81
CA HIS A 41 7.71 -8.13 -12.81
C HIS A 41 7.11 -8.89 -11.62
N PRO A 42 6.82 -10.19 -11.75
CA PRO A 42 6.11 -10.97 -10.72
C PRO A 42 6.85 -11.09 -9.38
N GLY A 43 8.18 -10.90 -9.38
CA GLY A 43 9.00 -10.95 -8.18
C GLY A 43 9.01 -9.66 -7.35
N VAL A 44 8.46 -8.55 -7.87
CA VAL A 44 8.44 -7.27 -7.19
C VAL A 44 7.30 -7.23 -6.17
N THR A 45 7.58 -6.78 -4.95
CA THR A 45 6.57 -6.53 -3.93
C THR A 45 5.85 -5.22 -4.22
N VAL A 46 4.52 -5.24 -4.17
CA VAL A 46 3.69 -4.05 -4.34
C VAL A 46 3.10 -3.67 -2.99
N GLU A 47 3.39 -2.45 -2.56
CA GLU A 47 2.87 -1.84 -1.34
C GLU A 47 1.87 -0.73 -1.68
N ALA A 48 0.76 -0.68 -0.94
CA ALA A 48 -0.23 0.40 -1.02
C ALA A 48 -0.09 1.36 0.18
N SER A 49 -0.03 2.66 -0.08
CA SER A 49 0.06 3.72 0.93
C SER A 49 -0.76 4.97 0.53
N GLY A 50 -0.98 5.84 1.52
CA GLY A 50 -1.59 7.16 1.32
C GLY A 50 -3.05 7.21 1.76
N GLY A 51 -3.32 7.88 2.89
CA GLY A 51 -4.69 8.16 3.35
C GLY A 51 -5.56 6.93 3.70
N ILE A 52 -4.98 5.73 3.80
CA ILE A 52 -5.71 4.49 4.09
C ILE A 52 -6.12 4.46 5.56
N VAL A 53 -7.42 4.29 5.80
CA VAL A 53 -8.02 4.15 7.13
C VAL A 53 -8.81 2.84 7.23
N LEU A 54 -9.17 2.41 8.43
CA LEU A 54 -9.83 1.11 8.65
C LEU A 54 -11.11 0.94 7.82
N GLY A 55 -11.88 2.01 7.61
CA GLY A 55 -13.11 1.98 6.81
C GLY A 55 -12.89 1.87 5.29
N THR A 56 -11.73 2.31 4.79
CA THR A 56 -11.40 2.24 3.36
C THR A 56 -10.48 1.07 3.02
N LEU A 57 -9.81 0.47 4.01
CA LEU A 57 -8.89 -0.64 3.88
C LEU A 57 -9.39 -1.77 2.94
N PRO A 58 -10.64 -2.28 3.03
CA PRO A 58 -11.09 -3.35 2.16
C PRO A 58 -11.02 -3.03 0.66
N GLN A 59 -11.04 -1.74 0.28
CA GLN A 59 -10.95 -1.30 -1.11
C GLN A 59 -9.52 -1.41 -1.66
N PHE A 60 -8.51 -1.37 -0.80
CA PHE A 60 -7.09 -1.45 -1.17
C PHE A 60 -6.56 -2.89 -1.14
N LEU A 61 -7.31 -3.83 -0.55
CA LEU A 61 -6.95 -5.24 -0.56
C LEU A 61 -7.20 -5.86 -1.93
N GLY A 62 -6.24 -6.63 -2.42
CA GLY A 62 -6.34 -7.28 -3.73
C GLY A 62 -5.27 -8.34 -3.94
N PRO A 63 -5.42 -9.20 -4.96
CA PRO A 63 -4.50 -10.32 -5.22
C PRO A 63 -3.09 -9.89 -5.66
N HIS A 64 -2.92 -8.61 -6.01
CA HIS A 64 -1.66 -8.05 -6.49
C HIS A 64 -1.01 -7.07 -5.51
N ILE A 65 -1.63 -6.88 -4.34
CA ILE A 65 -1.12 -6.03 -3.26
C ILE A 65 -0.58 -6.94 -2.17
N ASP A 66 0.71 -6.81 -1.87
CA ASP A 66 1.38 -7.66 -0.89
C ASP A 66 1.42 -7.00 0.49
N VAL A 67 1.54 -5.66 0.53
CA VAL A 67 1.67 -4.88 1.75
C VAL A 67 0.72 -3.68 1.71
N VAL A 68 0.12 -3.35 2.85
CA VAL A 68 -0.64 -2.11 3.04
C VAL A 68 -0.10 -1.39 4.26
N SER A 69 0.39 -0.17 4.07
CA SER A 69 0.86 0.67 5.17
C SER A 69 -0.19 1.73 5.55
N MET A 70 -0.39 1.89 6.85
CA MET A 70 -1.41 2.77 7.43
C MET A 70 -0.82 3.60 8.55
N GLY A 71 -0.53 4.87 8.28
CA GLY A 71 0.04 5.79 9.29
C GLY A 71 -0.88 6.00 10.51
N CYS A 72 -2.20 5.80 10.35
CA CYS A 72 -3.16 5.94 11.45
C CYS A 72 -2.95 4.93 12.59
N LEU A 73 -2.24 3.82 12.33
CA LEU A 73 -1.93 2.80 13.34
C LEU A 73 -1.00 3.31 14.44
N THR A 74 -0.23 4.37 14.18
CA THR A 74 0.74 4.90 15.15
C THR A 74 0.47 6.36 15.51
N HIS A 75 0.19 7.21 14.53
CA HIS A 75 0.03 8.66 14.76
C HIS A 75 -1.40 9.06 15.16
N SER A 76 -2.34 8.11 15.18
CA SER A 76 -3.77 8.38 15.48
C SER A 76 -4.46 7.23 16.21
N ALA A 77 -3.71 6.28 16.76
CA ALA A 77 -4.28 5.19 17.54
C ALA A 77 -4.67 5.69 18.94
N PRO A 78 -5.94 5.56 19.36
CA PRO A 78 -6.37 5.95 20.71
C PRO A 78 -5.74 5.03 21.75
N ALA A 79 -5.32 5.60 22.89
CA ALA A 79 -4.85 4.81 24.01
C ALA A 79 -5.98 3.96 24.60
N LEU A 80 -5.64 2.75 25.05
CA LEU A 80 -6.57 1.90 25.79
C LEU A 80 -6.74 2.42 27.22
N ASP A 81 -7.97 2.41 27.71
CA ASP A 81 -8.29 2.79 29.08
C ASP A 81 -8.06 1.61 30.03
N PHE A 82 -7.14 1.77 30.98
CA PHE A 82 -6.77 0.74 31.95
C PHE A 82 -7.05 1.23 33.38
N ALA A 83 -7.62 0.34 34.21
CA ALA A 83 -7.83 0.60 35.63
C ALA A 83 -7.20 -0.51 36.49
N LEU A 84 -6.46 -0.12 37.52
CA LEU A 84 -5.96 -1.03 38.56
C LEU A 84 -6.91 -1.00 39.76
N ARG A 85 -7.41 -2.16 40.18
CA ARG A 85 -8.24 -2.32 41.39
C ARG A 85 -7.49 -3.11 42.45
N VAL A 86 -7.54 -2.62 43.69
CA VAL A 86 -6.96 -3.23 44.90
C VAL A 86 -8.02 -4.04 45.62
#